data_AF-A0A8J6EYA9-F1
#
_entry.id   AF-A0A8J6EYA9-F1
#
_cell.length_a   1.000
_cell.length_b   1.000
_cell.length_c   1.000
_cell.angle_alpha   90.00
_cell.angle_beta   90.00
_cell.angle_gamma   90.00
#
_symmetry.space_group_name_H-M   'P 1'
#
loop_
_entity.id
_entity.type
_entity.pdbx_description
1 polymer ?
#
loop_
_entity_poly.entity_id
_entity_poly.type
_entity_poly.pdbx_seq_one_letter_code
_entity_poly.pdbx_strand_id
1 'polypeptide(L)'
;MYSVGVILLELFHPFWTEMERNGVLTALSSGIIPEVFETHWPVQSKYVKLLTDAAWSLRPSAAEMLKSELFHDRENVVQDLQQKVLHLEEENERLKRSLELLKGQISSRDAAPQF
;
A
#
# COMPACT_ATOMS: atom_id res chain seq x y z
N MET A 1 -10.73 -13.32 2.70
CA MET A 1 -9.95 -12.66 1.64
C MET A 1 -10.26 -13.21 0.25
N TYR A 2 -10.24 -14.53 0.02
CA TYR A 2 -10.65 -15.11 -1.28
C TYR A 2 -12.00 -14.58 -1.79
N SER A 3 -13.03 -14.60 -0.94
CA SER A 3 -14.36 -14.07 -1.29
C SER A 3 -14.33 -12.59 -1.66
N VAL A 4 -13.40 -11.80 -1.11
CA VAL A 4 -13.23 -10.39 -1.47
C VAL A 4 -12.67 -10.27 -2.89
N GLY A 5 -11.72 -11.13 -3.28
CA GLY A 5 -11.21 -11.18 -4.65
C GLY A 5 -12.28 -11.56 -5.67
N VAL A 6 -13.16 -12.51 -5.32
CA VAL A 6 -14.33 -12.87 -6.15
C VAL A 6 -15.26 -11.68 -6.30
N ILE A 7 -15.68 -11.05 -5.19
CA ILE A 7 -16.56 -9.88 -5.22
C ILE A 7 -15.93 -8.74 -6.04
N LEU A 8 -14.63 -8.50 -5.90
CA LEU A 8 -13.91 -7.48 -6.67
C LEU A 8 -13.98 -7.74 -8.18
N LEU A 9 -13.85 -9.00 -8.61
CA LEU A 9 -14.03 -9.36 -10.02
C LEU A 9 -15.47 -9.10 -10.48
N GLU A 10 -16.46 -9.56 -9.70
CA GLU A 10 -17.88 -9.44 -10.05
C GLU A 10 -18.36 -7.98 -10.17
N LEU A 11 -17.78 -7.07 -9.37
CA LEU A 11 -18.11 -5.64 -9.43
C LEU A 11 -17.68 -4.97 -10.73
N PHE A 12 -16.61 -5.44 -11.35
CA PHE A 12 -15.99 -4.81 -12.52
C PHE A 12 -16.13 -5.63 -13.82
N HIS A 13 -16.61 -6.88 -13.72
CA HIS A 13 -16.88 -7.76 -14.85
C HIS A 13 -18.35 -8.25 -14.80
N PRO A 14 -19.28 -7.54 -15.45
CA PRO A 14 -20.67 -7.98 -15.50
C PRO A 14 -20.79 -9.27 -16.33
N PHE A 15 -21.56 -10.22 -15.82
CA PHE A 15 -21.88 -11.46 -16.52
C PHE A 15 -23.26 -11.38 -17.14
N TRP A 16 -23.40 -11.94 -18.34
CA TRP A 16 -24.67 -12.00 -19.04
C TRP A 16 -25.45 -13.26 -18.68
N THR A 17 -24.74 -14.32 -18.31
CA THR A 17 -25.34 -15.62 -17.96
C THR A 17 -24.65 -16.27 -16.77
N GLU A 18 -25.40 -17.09 -16.02
CA GLU A 18 -24.83 -17.91 -14.93
C GLU A 18 -23.77 -18.90 -15.43
N MET A 19 -23.90 -19.40 -16.67
CA MET A 19 -22.90 -20.29 -17.26
C MET A 19 -21.56 -19.58 -17.48
N GLU A 20 -21.60 -18.36 -18.00
CA GLU A 20 -20.41 -17.52 -18.16
C GLU A 20 -19.76 -17.25 -16.80
N ARG A 21 -20.56 -16.84 -15.82
CA ARG A 21 -20.09 -16.61 -14.44
C ARG A 21 -19.38 -17.83 -13.87
N ASN A 22 -20.01 -19.01 -13.96
CA ASN A 22 -19.42 -20.24 -13.46
C ASN A 22 -18.11 -20.62 -14.17
N GLY A 23 -18.03 -20.39 -15.48
CA GLY A 23 -16.80 -20.60 -16.25
C GLY A 23 -15.67 -19.69 -15.78
N VAL A 24 -15.96 -18.40 -15.61
CA VAL A 24 -14.96 -17.41 -15.16
C VAL A 24 -14.50 -17.69 -13.72
N LEU A 25 -15.42 -18.01 -12.80
CA LEU A 25 -15.04 -18.31 -11.41
C LEU A 25 -14.26 -19.63 -11.26
N THR A 26 -14.52 -20.59 -12.14
CA THR A 26 -13.75 -21.84 -12.22
C THR A 26 -12.34 -21.58 -12.78
N ALA A 27 -12.20 -20.70 -13.77
CA ALA A 27 -10.89 -20.27 -14.26
C ALA A 27 -10.12 -19.49 -13.19
N LEU A 28 -10.81 -18.63 -12.44
CA LEU A 28 -10.25 -17.81 -11.37
C LEU A 28 -9.65 -18.65 -10.22
N SER A 29 -10.28 -19.76 -9.86
CA SER A 29 -9.73 -20.68 -8.85
C SER A 29 -8.42 -21.34 -9.28
N SER A 30 -8.16 -21.37 -10.60
CA SER A 30 -6.89 -21.80 -11.20
C SER A 30 -5.93 -20.64 -11.46
N GLY A 31 -6.26 -19.42 -11.00
CA GLY A 31 -5.44 -18.22 -11.17
C GLY A 31 -5.57 -17.51 -12.52
N ILE A 32 -6.54 -17.91 -13.35
CA ILE A 32 -6.76 -17.34 -14.69
C ILE A 32 -7.85 -16.27 -14.62
N ILE A 33 -7.57 -15.10 -15.18
CA ILE A 33 -8.51 -13.97 -15.26
C ILE A 33 -8.77 -13.63 -16.75
N PRO A 34 -9.98 -13.18 -17.12
CA PRO A 34 -10.26 -12.74 -18.48
C PRO A 34 -9.32 -11.61 -18.94
N GLU A 35 -8.71 -11.74 -20.12
CA GLU A 35 -7.77 -10.75 -20.67
C GLU A 35 -8.38 -9.35 -20.81
N VAL A 36 -9.66 -9.29 -21.18
CA VAL A 36 -10.42 -8.03 -21.26
C VAL A 36 -10.45 -7.34 -19.90
N PHE A 37 -10.62 -8.09 -18.81
CA PHE A 37 -10.60 -7.54 -17.46
C PHE A 37 -9.22 -7.02 -17.08
N GLU A 38 -8.16 -7.77 -17.39
CA GLU A 38 -6.77 -7.35 -17.16
C GLU A 38 -6.40 -6.06 -17.88
N THR A 39 -6.90 -5.92 -19.11
CA THR A 39 -6.64 -4.74 -19.95
C THR A 39 -7.36 -3.49 -19.43
N HIS A 40 -8.63 -3.62 -19.02
CA HIS A 40 -9.43 -2.47 -18.59
C HIS A 40 -9.14 -2.08 -17.14
N TRP A 41 -8.80 -3.05 -16.29
CA TRP A 41 -8.68 -2.87 -14.84
C TRP A 41 -7.38 -3.50 -14.31
N PRO A 42 -6.20 -2.99 -14.70
CA PRO A 42 -4.92 -3.63 -14.39
C PRO A 42 -4.64 -3.69 -12.87
N VAL A 43 -5.00 -2.63 -12.14
CA VAL A 43 -4.84 -2.58 -10.68
C VAL A 43 -5.74 -3.62 -10.02
N GLN A 44 -7.04 -3.62 -10.35
CA GLN A 44 -8.02 -4.55 -9.81
C GLN A 44 -7.61 -5.99 -10.10
N SER A 45 -7.14 -6.26 -11.32
CA SER A 45 -6.69 -7.59 -11.76
C SER A 45 -5.53 -8.12 -10.93
N LYS A 46 -4.53 -7.28 -10.64
CA LYS A 46 -3.44 -7.63 -9.73
C LYS A 46 -3.98 -8.06 -8.36
N TYR A 47 -4.94 -7.31 -7.81
CA TYR A 47 -5.53 -7.63 -6.51
C TYR A 47 -6.46 -8.82 -6.52
N VAL A 48 -7.23 -9.04 -7.59
CA VAL A 48 -8.04 -10.24 -7.75
C VAL A 48 -7.11 -11.46 -7.69
N LYS A 49 -6.01 -11.50 -8.46
CA LYS A 49 -5.02 -12.59 -8.42
C LYS A 49 -4.46 -12.82 -7.01
N LEU A 50 -4.02 -11.75 -6.34
CA LEU A 50 -3.46 -11.81 -4.98
C LEU A 50 -4.47 -12.33 -3.95
N LEU A 51 -5.73 -11.90 -4.05
CA LEU A 51 -6.79 -12.28 -3.11
C LEU A 51 -7.28 -13.71 -3.35
N THR A 52 -7.27 -14.17 -4.60
CA THR A 52 -7.72 -15.51 -5.00
C THR A 52 -6.58 -16.52 -5.18
N ASP A 53 -5.35 -16.17 -4.78
CA ASP A 53 -4.19 -17.06 -4.88
C ASP A 53 -4.45 -18.40 -4.15
N ALA A 54 -3.98 -19.51 -4.72
CA ALA A 54 -4.13 -20.83 -4.10
C ALA A 54 -3.42 -20.90 -2.74
N ALA A 55 -2.26 -20.25 -2.60
CA ALA A 55 -1.54 -20.12 -1.36
C ALA A 55 -2.18 -19.04 -0.48
N TRP A 56 -2.96 -19.50 0.49
CA TRP A 56 -3.51 -18.71 1.60
C TRP A 56 -2.51 -17.74 2.27
N SER A 57 -1.22 -18.09 2.38
CA SER A 57 -0.18 -17.24 2.97
C SER A 57 0.21 -16.04 2.11
N LEU A 58 -0.06 -16.07 0.81
CA LEU A 58 0.20 -14.94 -0.09
C LEU A 58 -0.95 -13.93 -0.11
N ARG A 59 -2.13 -14.31 0.42
CA ARG A 59 -3.31 -13.45 0.43
C ARG A 59 -3.12 -12.34 1.47
N PRO A 60 -3.24 -11.06 1.08
CA PRO A 60 -3.11 -9.97 2.03
C PRO A 60 -4.26 -10.00 3.04
N SER A 61 -3.99 -9.57 4.26
CA SER A 61 -5.01 -9.28 5.26
C SER A 61 -5.86 -8.06 4.86
N ALA A 62 -7.03 -7.91 5.47
CA ALA A 62 -7.89 -6.74 5.22
C ALA A 62 -7.18 -5.41 5.55
N ALA A 63 -6.35 -5.39 6.60
CA ALA A 63 -5.59 -4.19 6.98
C ALA A 63 -4.50 -3.83 5.96
N GLU A 64 -3.81 -4.83 5.40
CA GLU A 64 -2.86 -4.62 4.30
C GLU A 64 -3.58 -4.19 3.02
N MET A 65 -4.77 -4.76 2.77
CA MET A 65 -5.59 -4.41 1.63
C MET A 65 -6.03 -2.94 1.65
N LEU A 66 -6.41 -2.40 2.81
CA LEU A 66 -6.77 -0.98 2.94
C LEU A 66 -5.60 -0.02 2.66
N LYS A 67 -4.36 -0.49 2.82
CA LYS A 67 -3.13 0.24 2.48
C LYS A 67 -2.65 -0.04 1.06
N SER A 68 -3.45 -0.72 0.25
CA SER A 68 -3.07 -1.07 -1.11
C SER A 68 -3.44 0.04 -2.08
N GLU A 69 -2.86 0.05 -3.28
CA GLU A 69 -3.20 1.06 -4.30
C GLU A 69 -4.65 0.94 -4.78
N LEU A 70 -5.36 -0.15 -4.44
CA LEU A 70 -6.79 -0.31 -4.73
C LEU A 70 -7.68 0.69 -3.98
N PHE A 71 -7.24 1.14 -2.80
CA PHE A 71 -8.00 2.07 -1.93
C PHE A 71 -7.28 3.41 -1.72
N HIS A 72 -6.09 3.58 -2.28
CA HIS A 72 -5.40 4.86 -2.29
C HIS A 72 -5.98 5.73 -3.39
N ASP A 73 -7.02 6.49 -3.04
CA ASP A 73 -7.44 7.61 -3.87
C ASP A 73 -6.37 8.70 -3.88
N ARG A 74 -6.23 9.44 -4.99
CA ARG A 74 -5.15 10.45 -5.14
C ARG A 74 -5.16 11.48 -4.01
N GLU A 75 -6.33 11.82 -3.48
CA GLU A 75 -6.49 12.77 -2.37
C GLU A 75 -5.94 12.22 -1.04
N ASN A 76 -6.13 10.93 -0.76
CA ASN A 76 -5.59 10.29 0.45
C ASN A 76 -4.05 10.21 0.41
N VAL A 77 -3.47 10.01 -0.78
CA VAL A 77 -2.01 10.00 -0.96
C VAL A 77 -1.42 11.39 -0.71
N VAL A 78 -2.05 12.44 -1.23
CA VAL A 78 -1.61 13.82 -0.99
C VAL A 78 -1.66 14.15 0.51
N GLN A 79 -2.73 13.74 1.20
CA GLN A 79 -2.88 13.98 2.64
C GLN A 79 -1.85 13.21 3.47
N ASP A 80 -1.58 11.94 3.16
CA ASP A 80 -0.56 11.13 3.85
C ASP A 80 0.85 11.70 3.63
N LEU A 81 1.15 12.14 2.40
CA LEU A 81 2.42 12.79 2.08
C LEU A 81 2.58 14.12 2.81
N GLN A 82 1.54 14.94 2.89
CA GLN A 82 1.55 16.20 3.64
C GLN A 82 1.82 15.98 5.13
N GLN A 83 1.16 14.98 5.73
CA GLN A 83 1.40 14.60 7.13
C GLN A 83 2.84 14.13 7.37
N LYS A 84 3.39 13.31 6.46
CA LYS A 84 4.79 12.87 6.53
C LYS A 84 5.78 14.02 6.40
N VAL A 85 5.52 14.98 5.52
CA VAL A 85 6.38 16.16 5.36
C VAL A 85 6.44 16.96 6.66
N LEU A 86 5.28 17.26 7.27
CA LEU A 86 5.23 17.99 8.55
C LEU A 86 6.01 17.27 9.66
N HIS A 87 5.79 15.96 9.80
CA HIS A 87 6.51 15.17 10.80
C HIS A 87 8.03 15.17 10.56
N LEU A 88 8.46 15.00 9.30
CA LEU A 88 9.88 15.01 8.96
C LEU A 88 10.52 16.38 9.19
N GLU A 89 9.79 17.46 8.94
CA GLU A 89 10.24 18.83 9.23
C GLU A 89 10.45 19.05 10.74
N GLU A 90 9.51 18.60 11.58
CA GLU A 90 9.66 18.66 13.04
C GLU A 90 10.86 17.86 13.54
N GLU A 91 11.03 16.64 13.05
CA GLU A 91 12.18 15.79 13.38
C GLU A 91 13.50 16.46 12.97
N ASN A 92 13.54 17.07 11.77
CA ASN A 92 14.74 17.73 11.26
C ASN A 92 15.10 18.96 12.12
N GLU A 93 14.10 19.77 12.50
CA GLU A 93 14.30 20.90 13.40
C GLU A 93 14.77 20.47 14.79
N ARG A 94 14.24 19.36 15.33
CA ARG A 94 14.72 18.80 16.60
C ARG A 94 16.17 18.35 16.48
N LEU A 95 16.51 17.63 15.42
CA LEU A 95 17.87 17.14 15.19
C LEU A 95 18.87 18.29 15.00
N LYS A 96 18.51 19.34 14.25
CA LYS A 96 19.33 20.55 14.11
C LYS A 96 19.63 21.20 15.45
N ARG A 97 18.60 21.39 16.30
CA ARG A 97 18.78 21.95 17.65
C ARG A 97 19.70 21.10 18.52
N SER A 98 19.54 19.77 18.50
CA SER A 98 20.45 18.87 19.23
C SER A 98 21.90 18.98 18.73
N LEU A 99 22.10 19.10 17.41
CA LEU A 99 23.43 19.29 16.83
C LEU A 99 24.07 20.62 17.25
N GLU A 100 23.29 21.71 17.30
CA GLU A 100 23.78 23.02 17.75
C GLU A 100 24.21 23.00 19.23
N LEU A 101 23.41 22.39 20.10
CA LEU A 101 23.74 22.23 21.52
C LEU A 101 25.02 21.43 21.71
N LEU A 102 25.15 20.29 21.01
CA LEU A 102 26.34 19.45 21.09
C LEU A 102 27.59 20.17 20.55
N LYS A 103 27.47 20.92 19.44
CA LYS A 103 28.57 21.75 18.94
C LYS A 103 29.01 22.82 19.95
N GLY A 104 28.06 23.48 20.61
CA GLY A 104 28.35 24.45 21.66
C GLY A 104 29.10 23.82 22.85
N GLN A 105 28.68 22.64 23.29
CA GLN A 105 29.34 21.89 24.36
C GLN A 105 30.78 21.50 24.00
N ILE A 106 31.02 21.01 22.78
CA ILE A 106 32.36 20.66 22.30
C ILE A 106 33.25 21.91 22.26
N SER A 107 32.77 23.02 21.70
CA SER A 107 33.54 24.27 21.62
C SER A 107 33.86 24.86 23.01
N SER A 108 32.98 24.67 24.00
CA SER A 108 33.24 25.08 25.39
C SER A 108 34.22 24.16 26.13
N ARG A 109 34.28 22.88 25.74
CA ARG A 109 35.16 21.88 26.33
C ARG A 109 36.59 22.01 25.79
N ASP A 110 36.76 22.41 24.54
CA ASP A 110 38.07 22.72 23.95
C ASP A 110 38.64 24.06 24.44
N ALA A 111 37.80 24.94 24.99
CA ALA A 111 38.21 26.22 25.60
C ALA A 111 38.57 26.12 27.10
N ALA A 112 38.41 24.95 27.72
CA ALA A 112 38.82 24.73 29.11
C ALA A 112 40.36 24.53 29.16
N PRO A 113 41.09 25.28 30.01
CA PRO A 113 42.53 25.10 30.13
C PRO A 113 42.86 23.68 30.59
N GLN A 114 43.72 23.00 29.85
CA GLN A 114 44.39 21.79 30.35
C GLN A 114 45.35 22.25 31.46
N PHE A 115 44.97 21.99 32.71
CA PHE A 115 45.85 22.12 33.88
C PHE A 115 46.84 20.95 33.92
#